data_AF-A0A1W6LE31-F1
#
_entry.id   AF-A0A1W6LE31-F1
#
_cell.length_a   1.000
_cell.length_b   1.000
_cell.length_c   1.000
_cell.angle_alpha   90.00
_cell.angle_beta   90.00
_cell.angle_gamma   90.00
#
_symmetry.space_group_name_H-M   'P 1'
#
loop_
_entity.id
_entity.type
_entity.pdbx_description
1 polymer ?
#
loop_
_entity_poly.entity_id
_entity_poly.type
_entity_poly.pdbx_seq_one_letter_code
_entity_poly.pdbx_strand_id
1 'polypeptide(L)'
;MSSQPLTPAERAACAVCADWLATSTAVGIVAWFAVAAALAGLATGGAPHPVLLLVPLAVFERFLAVRVALDARLFDRLATGSLASLDDLDAGLRQTLSVPASKAGRPLAPRLAGARRLYRWQTVATALIVLLAILAWC
;
A
#
# COMPACT_ATOMS: atom_id res chain seq x y z
N MET A 1 18.69 -26.35 0.85
CA MET A 1 17.27 -26.70 0.65
C MET A 1 16.86 -26.11 -0.69
N SER A 2 16.43 -26.93 -1.64
CA SER A 2 15.99 -26.46 -2.96
C SER A 2 14.71 -25.64 -2.80
N SER A 3 14.77 -24.36 -3.17
CA SER A 3 13.62 -23.47 -3.22
C SER A 3 12.58 -24.04 -4.20
N GLN A 4 11.40 -24.44 -3.69
CA GLN A 4 10.35 -24.95 -4.56
C GLN A 4 9.72 -23.81 -5.37
N PRO A 5 9.54 -23.99 -6.69
CA PRO A 5 8.88 -23.00 -7.52
C PRO A 5 7.39 -22.88 -7.16
N LEU A 6 6.81 -21.69 -7.34
CA LEU A 6 5.37 -21.47 -7.11
C LEU A 6 4.52 -22.32 -8.07
N THR A 7 3.46 -22.90 -7.52
CA THR A 7 2.43 -23.61 -8.30
C THR A 7 1.66 -22.64 -9.21
N PRO A 8 1.01 -23.14 -10.29
CA PRO A 8 0.20 -22.29 -11.16
C PRO A 8 -0.92 -21.54 -10.42
N ALA A 9 -1.56 -22.18 -9.44
CA ALA A 9 -2.61 -21.58 -8.64
C ALA A 9 -2.08 -20.42 -7.76
N GLU A 10 -0.90 -20.58 -7.17
CA GLU A 10 -0.26 -19.53 -6.38
C GLU A 10 0.15 -18.34 -7.24
N ARG A 11 0.65 -18.57 -8.46
CA ARG A 11 0.95 -17.49 -9.42
C ARG A 11 -0.29 -16.72 -9.82
N ALA A 12 -1.40 -17.42 -10.09
CA ALA A 12 -2.68 -16.78 -10.38
C ALA A 12 -3.17 -15.92 -9.20
N ALA A 13 -3.05 -16.41 -7.97
CA ALA A 13 -3.40 -15.63 -6.77
C ALA A 13 -2.50 -14.39 -6.60
N CYS A 14 -1.21 -14.51 -6.91
CA CYS A 14 -0.28 -13.37 -6.94
C CYS A 14 -0.69 -12.33 -7.98
N ALA A 15 -1.02 -12.75 -9.21
CA ALA A 15 -1.45 -11.84 -10.29
C ALA A 15 -2.67 -11.01 -9.89
N VAL A 16 -3.74 -11.70 -9.46
CA VAL A 16 -4.98 -11.03 -9.03
C VAL A 16 -4.73 -10.07 -7.87
N CYS A 17 -3.89 -10.45 -6.91
CA CYS A 17 -3.53 -9.58 -5.81
C CYS A 17 -2.69 -8.38 -6.28
N ALA A 18 -1.75 -8.58 -7.19
CA ALA A 18 -0.92 -7.51 -7.74
C ALA A 18 -1.78 -6.46 -8.47
N ASP A 19 -2.69 -6.90 -9.34
CA ASP A 19 -3.60 -6.02 -10.08
C ASP A 19 -4.50 -5.22 -9.14
N TRP A 20 -5.06 -5.88 -8.12
CA TRP A 20 -5.85 -5.19 -7.10
C TRP A 20 -5.02 -4.12 -6.37
N LEU A 21 -3.82 -4.46 -5.91
CA LEU A 21 -2.97 -3.50 -5.18
C LEU A 21 -2.45 -2.38 -6.09
N ALA A 22 -2.33 -2.60 -7.40
CA ALA A 22 -1.94 -1.56 -8.36
C ALA A 22 -2.95 -0.39 -8.41
N THR A 23 -4.22 -0.64 -8.06
CA THR A 23 -5.26 0.40 -7.93
C THR A 23 -5.01 1.38 -6.78
N SER A 24 -4.05 1.11 -5.88
CA SER A 24 -3.65 2.02 -4.80
C SER A 24 -3.20 3.39 -5.28
N THR A 25 -2.71 3.49 -6.52
CA THR A 25 -2.34 4.78 -7.12
C THR A 25 -3.56 5.68 -7.29
N ALA A 26 -4.70 5.13 -7.72
CA ALA A 26 -5.94 5.90 -7.86
C ALA A 26 -6.46 6.38 -6.50
N VAL A 27 -6.35 5.55 -5.46
CA VAL A 27 -6.68 5.91 -4.08
C VAL A 27 -5.82 7.09 -3.60
N GLY A 28 -4.51 7.03 -3.83
CA GLY A 28 -3.60 8.12 -3.48
C GLY A 28 -3.89 9.42 -4.23
N ILE A 29 -4.30 9.35 -5.50
CA ILE A 29 -4.72 10.54 -6.28
C ILE A 29 -5.92 11.21 -5.61
N VAL A 30 -6.92 10.44 -5.17
CA VAL A 30 -8.08 10.97 -4.43
C VAL A 30 -7.64 11.67 -3.15
N ALA A 31 -6.71 11.08 -2.38
CA ALA A 31 -6.17 11.70 -1.18
C ALA A 31 -5.52 13.06 -1.48
N TRP A 32 -4.72 13.17 -2.55
CA TRP A 32 -4.06 14.43 -2.92
C TRP A 32 -5.05 15.50 -3.39
N PHE A 33 -6.09 15.13 -4.14
CA PHE A 33 -7.16 16.08 -4.48
C PHE A 33 -7.89 16.59 -3.24
N ALA A 34 -8.18 15.71 -2.28
CA ALA A 34 -8.79 16.11 -1.02
C ALA A 34 -7.87 17.04 -0.20
N VAL A 35 -6.56 16.75 -0.14
CA VAL A 35 -5.59 17.64 0.51
C VAL A 35 -5.57 19.02 -0.16
N ALA A 36 -5.51 19.07 -1.49
CA ALA A 36 -5.53 20.31 -2.24
C ALA A 36 -6.83 21.12 -1.98
N ALA A 37 -7.98 20.44 -1.93
CA ALA A 37 -9.26 21.07 -1.60
C ALA A 37 -9.27 21.64 -0.17
N ALA A 38 -8.72 20.93 0.81
CA ALA A 38 -8.63 21.41 2.19
C ALA A 38 -7.76 22.67 2.31
N LEU A 39 -6.61 22.69 1.62
CA LEU A 39 -5.71 23.84 1.59
C LEU A 39 -6.33 25.05 0.90
N ALA A 40 -7.11 24.83 -0.17
CA ALA A 40 -7.87 25.88 -0.83
C ALA A 40 -8.92 26.48 0.11
N GLY A 41 -9.67 25.65 0.83
CA GLY A 41 -10.64 26.10 1.84
C GLY A 41 -10.00 26.99 2.91
N LEU A 42 -8.84 26.56 3.43
CA LEU A 42 -8.06 27.37 4.39
C LEU A 42 -7.63 28.72 3.81
N ALA A 43 -7.13 28.73 2.57
CA ALA A 43 -6.70 29.97 1.89
C ALA A 43 -7.86 30.96 1.68
N THR A 44 -9.09 30.48 1.60
CA THR A 44 -10.31 31.29 1.46
C THR A 44 -11.02 31.61 2.79
N GLY A 45 -10.40 31.28 3.93
CA GLY A 45 -10.92 31.61 5.26
C GLY A 45 -11.71 30.50 5.97
N GLY A 46 -11.60 29.24 5.51
CA GLY A 46 -12.19 28.07 6.16
C GLY A 46 -11.51 27.66 7.48
N ALA A 47 -12.03 26.62 8.13
CA ALA A 47 -11.56 26.20 9.44
C ALA A 47 -10.12 25.66 9.44
N PRO A 48 -9.22 26.17 10.31
CA PRO A 48 -7.81 25.73 10.34
C PRO A 48 -7.59 24.42 11.11
N HIS A 49 -8.49 24.05 12.04
CA HIS A 49 -8.29 22.87 12.90
C HIS A 49 -8.27 21.53 12.14
N PRO A 50 -9.15 21.28 11.14
CA PRO A 50 -9.08 20.06 10.32
C PRO A 50 -7.75 19.90 9.57
N VAL A 51 -7.11 21.01 9.18
CA VAL A 51 -5.86 21.01 8.39
C VAL A 51 -4.66 20.52 9.23
N LEU A 52 -4.65 20.75 10.54
CA LEU A 52 -3.57 20.27 11.41
C LEU A 52 -3.51 18.74 11.47
N LEU A 53 -4.67 18.07 11.45
CA LEU A 53 -4.76 16.60 11.43
C LEU A 53 -4.53 16.01 10.03
N LEU A 54 -4.71 16.82 8.99
CA LEU A 54 -4.57 16.43 7.60
C LEU A 54 -3.12 16.05 7.25
N VAL A 55 -2.15 16.84 7.73
CA VAL A 55 -0.72 16.63 7.41
C VAL A 55 -0.20 15.27 7.87
N PRO A 56 -0.29 14.89 9.16
CA PRO A 56 0.20 13.57 9.60
C PRO A 56 -0.57 12.42 8.93
N LEU A 57 -1.85 12.61 8.65
CA LEU A 57 -2.68 11.60 7.99
C LEU A 57 -2.30 11.42 6.51
N ALA A 58 -1.98 12.50 5.78
CA ALA A 58 -1.49 12.45 4.41
C ALA A 58 -0.12 11.79 4.32
N VAL A 59 0.77 12.04 5.28
CA VAL A 59 2.07 11.33 5.38
C VAL A 59 1.84 9.84 5.64
N PHE A 60 0.92 9.50 6.54
CA PHE A 60 0.58 8.11 6.84
C PHE A 60 -0.05 7.39 5.63
N GLU A 61 -0.99 8.02 4.92
CA GLU A 61 -1.55 7.51 3.67
C GLU A 61 -0.44 7.26 2.65
N ARG A 62 0.47 8.23 2.47
CA ARG A 62 1.54 8.12 1.48
C ARG A 62 2.50 6.97 1.79
N PHE A 63 2.82 6.79 3.07
CA PHE A 63 3.61 5.65 3.53
C PHE A 63 2.94 4.32 3.19
N LEU A 64 1.63 4.19 3.45
CA LEU A 64 0.87 3.00 3.10
C LEU A 64 0.82 2.77 1.58
N ALA A 65 0.61 3.83 0.79
CA ALA A 65 0.59 3.76 -0.67
C ALA A 65 1.90 3.20 -1.24
N VAL A 66 3.05 3.67 -0.73
CA VAL A 66 4.36 3.17 -1.14
C VAL A 66 4.53 1.69 -0.79
N ARG A 67 4.11 1.27 0.41
CA ARG A 67 4.17 -0.13 0.84
C ARG A 67 3.29 -1.03 -0.03
N VAL A 68 2.07 -0.59 -0.34
CA VAL A 68 1.13 -1.32 -1.20
C VAL A 68 1.65 -1.43 -2.63
N ALA A 69 2.21 -0.36 -3.19
CA ALA A 69 2.80 -0.36 -4.53
C ALA A 69 4.02 -1.30 -4.63
N LEU A 70 4.84 -1.37 -3.57
CA LEU A 70 5.94 -2.34 -3.50
C LEU A 70 5.40 -3.77 -3.49
N ASP A 71 4.43 -4.09 -2.64
CA ASP A 71 3.82 -5.42 -2.56
C ASP A 71 3.19 -5.83 -3.91
N ALA A 72 2.50 -4.90 -4.59
CA ALA A 72 1.94 -5.13 -5.92
C ALA A 72 3.00 -5.59 -6.92
N ARG A 73 4.14 -4.87 -7.01
CA ARG A 73 5.25 -5.20 -7.92
C ARG A 73 5.93 -6.51 -7.57
N LEU A 74 6.06 -6.84 -6.28
CA LEU A 74 6.65 -8.10 -5.85
C LEU A 74 5.75 -9.29 -6.20
N PHE A 75 4.44 -9.18 -6.01
CA PHE A 75 3.50 -10.22 -6.40
C PHE A 75 3.39 -10.37 -7.92
N ASP A 76 3.45 -9.28 -8.69
CA ASP A 76 3.52 -9.35 -10.15
C ASP A 76 4.76 -10.14 -10.62
N ARG A 77 5.93 -9.88 -10.02
CA ARG A 77 7.16 -10.62 -10.33
C ARG A 77 7.09 -12.10 -9.95
N LEU A 78 6.38 -12.45 -8.86
CA LEU A 78 6.12 -13.84 -8.49
C LEU A 78 5.13 -14.50 -9.48
N ALA A 79 4.11 -13.76 -9.93
CA ALA A 79 3.12 -14.26 -10.88
C ALA A 79 3.74 -14.56 -12.25
N THR A 80 4.56 -13.64 -12.76
CA THR A 80 5.28 -13.77 -14.03
C THR A 80 6.45 -14.77 -13.96
N GLY A 81 6.85 -15.18 -12.75
CA GLY A 81 7.98 -16.09 -12.53
C GLY A 81 9.35 -15.42 -12.64
N SER A 82 9.41 -14.08 -12.75
CA SER A 82 10.68 -13.33 -12.62
C SER A 82 11.32 -13.52 -11.25
N LEU A 83 10.50 -13.72 -10.20
CA LEU A 83 10.92 -14.29 -8.93
C LEU A 83 10.43 -15.75 -8.89
N ALA A 84 11.37 -16.69 -8.88
CA ALA A 84 11.07 -18.11 -9.05
C ALA A 84 10.44 -18.74 -7.79
N SER A 85 10.82 -18.27 -6.60
CA SER A 85 10.37 -18.80 -5.30
C SER A 85 10.16 -17.72 -4.24
N LEU A 86 9.46 -18.09 -3.16
CA LEU A 86 9.34 -17.22 -1.97
C LEU A 86 10.67 -17.04 -1.23
N ASP A 87 11.59 -18.00 -1.34
CA ASP A 87 12.93 -17.91 -0.74
C ASP A 87 13.77 -16.85 -1.45
N ASP A 88 13.69 -16.77 -2.78
CA ASP A 88 14.37 -15.72 -3.56
C ASP A 88 13.85 -14.32 -3.19
N LEU A 89 12.53 -14.21 -3.02
CA LEU A 89 11.90 -13.00 -2.52
C LEU A 89 12.44 -12.63 -1.13
N ASP A 90 12.45 -13.58 -0.19
CA ASP A 90 12.92 -13.33 1.18
C ASP A 90 14.41 -12.99 1.24
N ALA A 91 15.23 -13.61 0.39
CA ALA A 91 16.64 -13.27 0.24
C ALA A 91 16.82 -11.83 -0.25
N GLY A 92 16.10 -11.43 -1.30
CA GLY A 92 16.14 -10.06 -1.83
C GLY A 92 15.65 -9.01 -0.83
N LEU A 93 14.56 -9.29 -0.10
CA LEU A 93 14.03 -8.41 0.95
C LEU A 93 15.00 -8.28 2.12
N ARG A 94 15.66 -9.37 2.52
CA ARG A 94 16.66 -9.34 3.60
C ARG A 94 17.90 -8.54 3.19
N GLN A 95 18.39 -8.74 1.97
CA GLN A 95 19.57 -8.04 1.47
C GLN A 95 19.34 -6.55 1.25
N THR A 96 18.15 -6.17 0.75
CA THR A 96 17.88 -4.78 0.34
C THR A 96 17.22 -3.94 1.42
N LEU A 97 16.31 -4.52 2.20
CA LEU A 97 15.49 -3.81 3.18
C LEU A 97 15.77 -4.24 4.63
N SER A 98 16.81 -5.05 4.85
CA SER A 98 17.19 -5.57 6.17
C SER A 98 16.02 -6.20 6.94
N VAL A 99 15.10 -6.87 6.23
CA VAL A 99 13.93 -7.51 6.84
C VAL A 99 14.40 -8.59 7.84
N PRO A 100 13.92 -8.57 9.10
CA PRO A 100 14.32 -9.55 10.10
C PRO A 100 14.08 -10.99 9.66
N ALA A 101 15.00 -11.88 10.00
CA ALA A 101 14.89 -13.32 9.69
C ALA A 101 13.61 -13.94 10.29
N SER A 102 13.11 -13.42 11.42
CA SER A 102 11.85 -13.84 12.03
C SER A 102 10.60 -13.60 11.16
N LYS A 103 10.71 -12.80 10.10
CA LYS A 103 9.64 -12.56 9.12
C LYS A 103 9.80 -13.38 7.83
N ALA A 104 10.94 -14.07 7.65
CA ALA A 104 11.18 -14.93 6.50
C ALA A 104 10.43 -16.27 6.62
N GLY A 105 10.24 -16.98 5.51
CA GLY A 105 9.60 -18.30 5.47
C GLY A 105 8.08 -18.26 5.65
N ARG A 106 7.46 -17.08 5.69
CA ARG A 106 6.01 -16.95 5.79
C ARG A 106 5.34 -17.53 4.52
N PRO A 107 4.28 -18.35 4.63
CA PRO A 107 3.54 -18.87 3.47
C PRO A 107 2.91 -17.76 2.62
N LEU A 108 2.56 -18.04 1.37
CA LEU A 108 2.01 -17.04 0.44
C LEU A 108 0.68 -16.44 0.93
N ALA A 109 -0.28 -17.27 1.32
CA ALA A 109 -1.62 -16.82 1.74
C ALA A 109 -1.60 -15.70 2.82
N PRO A 110 -0.87 -15.82 3.94
CA PRO A 110 -0.77 -14.74 4.92
C PRO A 110 -0.01 -13.50 4.42
N ARG A 111 0.88 -13.61 3.42
CA ARG A 111 1.49 -12.44 2.77
C ARG A 111 0.45 -11.65 1.98
N LEU A 112 -0.35 -12.34 1.16
CA LEU A 112 -1.45 -11.73 0.40
C LEU A 112 -2.48 -11.07 1.33
N ALA A 113 -2.84 -11.73 2.43
CA ALA A 113 -3.75 -11.16 3.42
C ALA A 113 -3.17 -9.89 4.09
N GLY A 114 -1.87 -9.89 4.38
CA GLY A 114 -1.16 -8.73 4.93
C GLY A 114 -1.20 -7.53 3.98
N ALA A 115 -0.91 -7.74 2.69
CA ALA A 115 -0.95 -6.68 1.70
C ALA A 115 -2.36 -6.11 1.48
N ARG A 116 -3.39 -6.99 1.43
CA ARG A 116 -4.79 -6.54 1.39
C ARG A 116 -5.18 -5.72 2.62
N ARG A 117 -4.66 -6.06 3.80
CA ARG A 117 -4.88 -5.28 5.02
C ARG A 117 -4.23 -3.88 4.92
N LEU A 118 -3.02 -3.78 4.37
CA LEU A 118 -2.37 -2.48 4.12
C LEU A 118 -3.19 -1.62 3.15
N TYR A 119 -3.68 -2.21 2.06
CA TYR A 119 -4.58 -1.52 1.12
C TYR A 119 -5.82 -0.97 1.83
N ARG A 120 -6.50 -1.78 2.66
CA ARG A 120 -7.65 -1.33 3.45
C ARG A 120 -7.31 -0.16 4.35
N TRP A 121 -6.16 -0.19 5.02
CA TRP A 121 -5.71 0.94 5.84
C TRP A 121 -5.45 2.20 5.03
N GLN A 122 -4.89 2.07 3.82
CA GLN A 122 -4.70 3.21 2.91
C GLN A 122 -6.05 3.81 2.51
N THR A 123 -7.03 2.97 2.18
CA THR A 123 -8.40 3.41 1.86
C THR A 123 -9.06 4.12 3.04
N VAL A 124 -8.91 3.61 4.27
CA VAL A 124 -9.42 4.26 5.48
C VAL A 124 -8.76 5.62 5.71
N ALA A 125 -7.43 5.70 5.58
CA ALA A 125 -6.71 6.97 5.71
C ALA A 125 -7.20 7.98 4.66
N THR A 126 -7.39 7.55 3.42
CA THR A 126 -7.93 8.38 2.33
C THR A 126 -9.34 8.89 2.65
N ALA A 127 -10.23 8.02 3.15
CA ALA A 127 -11.59 8.42 3.54
C ALA A 127 -11.59 9.48 4.65
N LEU A 128 -10.70 9.34 5.63
CA LEU A 128 -10.52 10.34 6.70
C LEU A 128 -9.96 11.67 6.17
N ILE A 129 -9.02 11.63 5.21
CA ILE A 129 -8.51 12.83 4.53
C ILE A 129 -9.65 13.55 3.79
N VAL A 130 -10.50 12.80 3.07
CA VAL A 130 -11.67 13.37 2.38
C VAL A 130 -12.63 14.02 3.38
N LEU A 131 -12.91 13.36 4.50
CA LEU A 131 -13.78 13.93 5.54
C LEU A 131 -13.20 15.23 6.12
N LEU A 132 -11.91 15.24 6.47
CA LEU A 132 -11.24 16.45 6.97
C LEU A 132 -11.21 17.57 5.93
N ALA A 133 -11.04 17.22 4.66
CA ALA A 133 -11.09 18.19 3.57
C ALA A 133 -12.46 18.84 3.48
N ILE A 134 -13.56 18.08 3.60
CA ILE A 134 -14.94 18.63 3.64
C ILE A 134 -15.11 19.55 4.85
N LEU A 135 -14.67 19.12 6.03
CA LEU A 135 -14.79 19.90 7.27
C LEU A 135 -13.97 21.21 7.26
N ALA A 136 -12.93 21.30 6.43
CA ALA A 136 -12.17 22.55 6.27
C ALA A 136 -12.98 23.67 5.59
N TRP A 137 -14.12 23.35 4.96
CA TRP A 137 -15.03 24.31 4.34
C TRP A 137 -16.23 24.68 5.23
N CYS A 138 -16.35 24.06 6.40
CA CYS A 138 -17.37 24.41 7.41
C CYS A 138 -16.82 25.49 8.35
#